data_AF-A0AAV9AEH7-F1
#
_entry.id   AF-A0AAV9AEH7-F1
#
_cell.length_a   1.000
_cell.length_b   1.000
_cell.length_c   1.000
_cell.angle_alpha   90.00
_cell.angle_beta   90.00
_cell.angle_gamma   90.00
#
_symmetry.space_group_name_H-M   'P 1'
#
loop_
_entity.id
_entity.type
_entity.pdbx_description
1 polymer ?
#
loop_
_entity_poly.entity_id
_entity_poly.type
_entity_poly.pdbx_seq_one_letter_code
_entity_poly.pdbx_strand_id
1 'polypeptide(L)'
;MMGSAGATAAKVVNDVVSFLIFTALDVLDVVLCMVYKLADYAFEAEWRPCYCSSAGADRIAASGGNILLSERGGPSRVVCLCNSKIHLEDISDTLFDRPSLVSEVCKSNKSRLVVQKSSSRSPPVTVNSTIVEKIGRLKSTPVPRWSDCDCATCTSWNSPSSKETRLFVHSDGARENVKEDVVFIHGFISSSKFWTETVFDKFSEETKRDYRLIAVDLLGFGRSPKPTDSLYTMREHVDMIEKSVLEPYNLKSFHIVAHSLGCILALAIAVKYPNSIKSLTLLAPPYFPVPKGEMGTQFVLRRVAPRRVWPLIAFGASVAGWYEHISRTICLVICKNHRVWDFIAQQITRHRVKTFLIEGFMCHTHNAAWHTLHNIICGSADKIDGYLDAVNERLTCDVNVFHGRDDELLPVECSEAVGSRIARAQVKVLEKKDHITIVVGRQKAFARELEEIWKNSTSTVTTNKNK
;
A
#
# COMPACT_ATOMS: atom_id res chain seq x y z
N MET A 1 40.80 13.65 7.07
CA MET A 1 40.85 12.17 7.18
C MET A 1 40.17 11.61 8.45
N MET A 2 39.71 12.41 9.43
CA MET A 2 39.00 11.91 10.63
C MET A 2 37.49 11.61 10.43
N GLY A 3 36.89 11.97 9.29
CA GLY A 3 35.45 11.80 9.05
C GLY A 3 35.01 10.41 8.57
N SER A 4 35.84 9.69 7.80
CA SER A 4 35.45 8.39 7.25
C SER A 4 35.51 7.26 8.28
N ALA A 5 36.54 7.24 9.14
CA ALA A 5 36.68 6.23 10.19
C ALA A 5 35.55 6.32 11.24
N GLY A 6 35.15 7.54 11.62
CA GLY A 6 34.02 7.76 12.53
C GLY A 6 32.68 7.33 11.92
N ALA A 7 32.45 7.59 10.63
CA ALA A 7 31.26 7.14 9.93
C ALA A 7 31.21 5.60 9.79
N THR A 8 32.35 4.96 9.53
CA THR A 8 32.45 3.49 9.49
C THR A 8 32.19 2.87 10.87
N ALA A 9 32.76 3.43 11.94
CA ALA A 9 32.51 2.96 13.30
C ALA A 9 31.04 3.11 13.71
N ALA A 10 30.41 4.25 13.43
CA ALA A 10 29.00 4.48 13.70
C ALA A 10 28.09 3.49 12.95
N LYS A 11 28.43 3.17 11.69
CA LYS A 11 27.70 2.18 10.91
C LYS A 11 27.81 0.78 11.51
N VAL A 12 29.01 0.35 11.88
CA VAL A 12 29.23 -0.96 12.53
C VAL A 12 28.47 -1.05 13.85
N VAL A 13 28.49 0.00 14.66
CA VAL A 13 27.70 0.05 15.91
C VAL A 13 26.21 -0.09 15.63
N ASN A 14 25.68 0.64 14.65
CA ASN A 14 24.27 0.53 14.25
C ASN A 14 23.94 -0.89 13.78
N ASP A 15 24.80 -1.52 12.98
CA ASP A 15 24.58 -2.88 12.48
C ASP A 15 24.58 -3.91 13.63
N VAL A 16 25.50 -3.80 14.60
CA VAL A 16 25.56 -4.69 15.77
C VAL A 16 24.35 -4.49 16.70
N VAL A 17 23.99 -3.24 16.99
CA VAL A 17 22.82 -2.92 17.82
C VAL A 17 21.55 -3.40 17.13
N SER A 18 21.44 -3.21 15.81
CA SER A 18 20.34 -3.72 15.01
C SER A 18 20.25 -5.24 15.12
N PHE A 19 21.36 -5.97 14.95
CA PHE A 19 21.38 -7.43 15.10
C PHE A 19 20.80 -7.88 16.45
N LEU A 20 21.24 -7.27 17.55
CA LEU A 20 20.78 -7.62 18.90
C LEU A 20 19.29 -7.31 19.08
N ILE A 21 18.85 -6.12 18.68
CA ILE A 21 17.46 -5.68 18.83
C ILE A 21 16.52 -6.53 17.98
N PHE A 22 16.82 -6.76 16.70
CA PHE A 22 15.96 -7.58 15.85
C PHE A 22 15.92 -9.04 16.27
N THR A 23 17.00 -9.58 16.84
CA THR A 23 16.99 -10.92 17.46
C THR A 23 16.05 -10.96 18.66
N ALA A 24 16.06 -9.94 19.53
CA ALA A 24 15.14 -9.85 20.66
C ALA A 24 13.68 -9.69 20.19
N LEU A 25 13.44 -8.88 19.16
CA LEU A 25 12.12 -8.73 18.55
C LEU A 25 11.63 -10.04 17.92
N ASP A 26 12.51 -10.87 17.35
CA ASP A 26 12.13 -12.16 16.78
C ASP A 26 11.57 -13.08 17.87
N VAL A 27 12.22 -13.13 19.04
CA VAL A 27 11.73 -13.88 20.19
C VAL A 27 10.42 -13.31 20.72
N LEU A 28 10.33 -11.98 20.83
CA LEU A 28 9.12 -11.30 21.32
C LEU A 28 7.90 -11.61 20.44
N ASP A 29 8.05 -11.57 19.12
CA ASP A 29 6.96 -11.82 18.17
C ASP A 29 6.46 -13.27 18.22
N VAL A 30 7.36 -14.23 18.48
CA VAL A 30 6.97 -15.64 18.73
C VAL A 30 6.17 -15.78 20.02
N VAL A 31 6.58 -15.09 21.10
CA VAL A 31 5.82 -15.09 22.36
C VAL A 31 4.44 -14.45 22.15
N LEU A 32 4.40 -13.28 21.49
CA LEU A 32 3.16 -12.58 21.19
C LEU A 32 2.23 -13.41 20.29
N CYS A 33 2.75 -14.21 19.35
CA CYS A 33 1.96 -15.16 18.58
C CYS A 33 1.16 -16.10 19.50
N MET A 34 1.78 -16.65 20.55
CA MET A 34 1.07 -17.53 21.48
C MET A 34 0.02 -16.77 22.30
N VAL A 35 0.35 -15.55 22.74
CA VAL A 35 -0.56 -14.69 23.50
C VAL A 35 -1.79 -14.33 22.66
N TYR A 36 -1.61 -13.88 21.42
CA TYR A 36 -2.70 -13.48 20.54
C TYR A 36 -3.58 -14.67 20.14
N LYS A 37 -3.01 -15.85 19.94
CA LYS A 37 -3.80 -17.07 19.73
C LYS A 37 -4.76 -17.37 20.88
N LEU A 38 -4.26 -17.25 22.12
CA LEU A 38 -5.09 -17.44 23.31
C LEU A 38 -6.14 -16.33 23.45
N ALA A 39 -5.76 -15.09 23.21
CA ALA A 39 -6.67 -13.94 23.29
C ALA A 39 -7.78 -14.02 22.22
N ASP A 40 -7.45 -14.34 20.97
CA ASP A 40 -8.43 -14.49 19.89
C ASP A 40 -9.43 -15.58 20.21
N TYR A 41 -8.96 -16.73 20.72
CA TYR A 41 -9.86 -17.78 21.17
C TYR A 41 -10.76 -17.33 22.34
N ALA A 42 -10.21 -16.59 23.31
CA ALA A 42 -10.96 -16.13 24.48
C ALA A 42 -12.04 -15.08 24.14
N PHE A 43 -11.75 -14.16 23.22
CA PHE A 43 -12.65 -13.04 22.89
C PHE A 43 -13.56 -13.31 21.68
N GLU A 44 -13.10 -14.08 20.70
CA GLU A 44 -13.83 -14.31 19.43
C GLU A 44 -14.37 -15.75 19.31
N ALA A 45 -14.05 -16.64 20.26
CA ALA A 45 -14.41 -18.07 20.23
C ALA A 45 -13.93 -18.83 18.96
N GLU A 46 -13.06 -18.21 18.18
CA GLU A 46 -12.50 -18.75 16.94
C GLU A 46 -10.97 -18.72 17.00
N TRP A 47 -10.33 -19.81 16.54
CA TRP A 47 -8.89 -19.84 16.32
C TRP A 47 -8.58 -19.20 14.96
N ARG A 48 -8.00 -18.01 14.95
CA ARG A 48 -7.48 -17.40 13.73
C ARG A 48 -6.01 -17.83 13.50
N PRO A 49 -5.65 -18.33 12.31
CA PRO A 49 -4.26 -18.67 12.00
C PRO A 49 -3.41 -17.39 11.91
N CYS A 50 -2.21 -17.43 12.48
CA CYS A 50 -1.20 -16.39 12.31
C CYS A 50 -0.35 -16.68 11.08
N TYR A 51 0.05 -15.63 10.35
CA TYR A 51 0.84 -15.75 9.14
C TYR A 51 2.30 -16.16 9.43
N CYS A 52 2.79 -15.90 10.65
CA CYS A 52 4.12 -16.30 11.12
C CYS A 52 4.41 -17.82 11.17
N SER A 53 3.42 -18.69 10.89
CA SER A 53 3.59 -20.14 10.88
C SER A 53 3.30 -20.70 9.49
N SER A 54 4.21 -21.52 8.92
CA SER A 54 4.03 -22.14 7.60
C SER A 54 2.79 -23.02 7.50
N ALA A 55 2.32 -23.57 8.62
CA ALA A 55 1.05 -24.30 8.74
C ALA A 55 -0.20 -23.39 8.67
N GLY A 56 -0.05 -22.06 8.68
CA GLY A 56 -1.11 -21.08 8.51
C GLY A 56 -1.67 -21.06 7.09
N ALA A 57 -0.83 -21.30 6.08
CA ALA A 57 -1.24 -21.39 4.68
C ALA A 57 -2.27 -22.51 4.45
N ASP A 58 -2.07 -23.69 5.04
CA ASP A 58 -2.98 -24.83 4.93
C ASP A 58 -4.32 -24.62 5.68
N ARG A 59 -4.35 -23.72 6.69
CA ARG A 59 -5.52 -23.50 7.57
C ARG A 59 -6.43 -22.36 7.15
N ILE A 60 -5.95 -21.39 6.36
CA ILE A 60 -6.79 -20.31 5.78
C ILE A 60 -7.88 -20.90 4.86
N ALA A 61 -7.65 -22.10 4.31
CA ALA A 61 -8.61 -22.85 3.49
C ALA A 61 -10.00 -23.09 4.15
N ALA A 62 -10.16 -22.89 5.47
CA ALA A 62 -11.37 -23.27 6.19
C ALA A 62 -12.27 -22.10 6.67
N SER A 63 -11.79 -20.84 6.71
CA SER A 63 -12.44 -19.80 7.55
C SER A 63 -13.12 -18.65 6.79
N GLY A 64 -12.79 -18.37 5.52
CA GLY A 64 -13.10 -17.05 4.92
C GLY A 64 -13.71 -17.03 3.51
N GLY A 65 -14.29 -18.13 3.01
CA GLY A 65 -14.85 -18.19 1.65
C GLY A 65 -13.83 -18.08 0.49
N ASN A 66 -12.61 -17.63 0.77
CA ASN A 66 -11.44 -17.61 -0.10
C ASN A 66 -10.61 -18.88 0.12
N ILE A 67 -10.32 -19.64 -0.94
CA ILE A 67 -9.54 -20.89 -0.85
C ILE A 67 -8.09 -20.59 -1.22
N LEU A 68 -7.16 -20.74 -0.28
CA LEU A 68 -5.73 -20.62 -0.53
C LEU A 68 -5.20 -21.92 -1.16
N LEU A 69 -4.71 -21.83 -2.39
CA LEU A 69 -4.03 -22.91 -3.11
C LEU A 69 -2.52 -22.70 -3.00
N SER A 70 -1.88 -23.50 -2.17
CA SER A 70 -0.42 -23.61 -2.12
C SER A 70 0.02 -24.75 -3.04
N GLU A 71 0.57 -24.45 -4.21
CA GLU A 71 1.18 -25.46 -5.06
C GLU A 71 2.55 -25.83 -4.48
N ARG A 72 2.87 -27.12 -4.37
CA ARG A 72 4.08 -27.62 -3.69
C ARG A 72 5.34 -27.14 -4.44
N GLY A 73 5.86 -25.99 -4.04
CA GLY A 73 7.03 -25.34 -4.64
C GLY A 73 6.74 -24.15 -5.58
N GLY A 74 5.51 -23.63 -5.63
CA GLY A 74 5.12 -22.42 -6.37
C GLY A 74 4.61 -21.28 -5.45
N PRO A 75 4.34 -20.07 -5.98
CA PRO A 75 3.80 -18.95 -5.22
C PRO A 75 2.39 -19.28 -4.68
N SER A 76 2.08 -18.84 -3.46
CA SER A 76 0.77 -19.03 -2.85
C SER A 76 -0.29 -18.23 -3.61
N ARG A 77 -1.34 -18.90 -4.07
CA ARG A 77 -2.46 -18.27 -4.77
C ARG A 77 -3.72 -18.35 -3.92
N VAL A 78 -4.56 -17.33 -3.98
CA VAL A 78 -5.90 -17.39 -3.41
C VAL A 78 -6.93 -17.40 -4.52
N VAL A 79 -7.89 -18.30 -4.39
CA VAL A 79 -9.13 -18.32 -5.15
C VAL A 79 -10.12 -17.42 -4.43
N CYS A 80 -10.45 -16.30 -5.06
CA CYS A 80 -11.55 -15.44 -4.62
C CYS A 80 -12.80 -15.73 -5.46
N LEU A 81 -13.92 -15.96 -4.79
CA LEU A 81 -15.23 -16.19 -5.39
C LEU A 81 -16.00 -14.87 -5.45
N CYS A 82 -15.96 -14.19 -6.59
CA CYS A 82 -16.77 -13.00 -6.86
C CYS A 82 -17.78 -13.30 -7.98
N ASN A 83 -19.08 -13.15 -7.72
CA ASN A 83 -20.16 -13.22 -8.71
C ASN A 83 -20.01 -14.38 -9.73
N SER A 84 -19.96 -15.61 -9.22
CA SER A 84 -19.97 -16.84 -10.06
C SER A 84 -18.74 -17.05 -10.95
N LYS A 85 -17.68 -16.23 -10.82
CA LYS A 85 -16.38 -16.42 -11.51
C LYS A 85 -15.28 -16.74 -10.51
N ILE A 86 -14.51 -17.78 -10.81
CA ILE A 86 -13.32 -18.19 -10.05
C ILE A 86 -12.16 -17.37 -10.56
N HIS A 87 -11.58 -16.54 -9.69
CA HIS A 87 -10.35 -15.82 -10.01
C HIS A 87 -9.22 -16.24 -9.08
N LEU A 88 -8.05 -16.50 -9.67
CA LEU A 88 -6.81 -16.77 -8.96
C LEU A 88 -6.02 -15.46 -8.82
N GLU A 89 -5.53 -15.18 -7.61
CA GLU A 89 -4.61 -14.09 -7.33
C GLU A 89 -3.38 -14.58 -6.60
N ASP A 90 -2.22 -14.10 -7.00
CA ASP A 90 -0.99 -14.34 -6.26
C ASP A 90 -0.97 -13.45 -5.02
N ILE A 91 -0.69 -14.07 -3.88
CA ILE A 91 -0.45 -13.41 -2.60
C ILE A 91 1.05 -13.39 -2.36
N SER A 92 1.54 -12.33 -1.71
CA SER A 92 2.96 -12.26 -1.42
C SER A 92 3.37 -13.36 -0.44
N ASP A 93 4.40 -14.10 -0.82
CA ASP A 93 5.11 -15.05 0.04
C ASP A 93 5.65 -14.38 1.31
N THR A 94 5.95 -13.08 1.29
CA THR A 94 6.40 -12.32 2.46
C THR A 94 5.37 -12.27 3.60
N LEU A 95 4.10 -12.60 3.34
CA LEU A 95 3.14 -12.82 4.43
C LEU A 95 3.55 -14.02 5.29
N PHE A 96 4.04 -15.09 4.67
CA PHE A 96 4.18 -16.40 5.31
C PHE A 96 5.63 -16.81 5.55
N ASP A 97 6.55 -16.38 4.69
CA ASP A 97 7.97 -16.73 4.76
C ASP A 97 8.78 -15.60 5.40
N ARG A 98 9.35 -15.92 6.55
CA ARG A 98 10.19 -15.04 7.34
C ARG A 98 11.55 -15.70 7.57
N PRO A 99 12.57 -15.36 6.76
CA PRO A 99 13.93 -15.76 7.03
C PRO A 99 14.40 -15.17 8.37
N SER A 100 14.92 -16.02 9.26
CA SER A 100 15.58 -15.55 10.48
C SER A 100 16.86 -14.81 10.11
N LEU A 101 17.21 -13.79 10.90
CA LEU A 101 18.44 -13.01 10.68
C LEU A 101 19.68 -13.93 10.63
N VAL A 102 19.70 -14.96 11.48
CA VAL A 102 20.77 -15.99 11.51
C VAL A 102 20.82 -16.79 10.21
N SER A 103 19.67 -17.15 9.63
CA SER A 103 19.62 -17.86 8.34
C SER A 103 20.12 -16.99 7.18
N GLU A 104 19.93 -15.67 7.26
CA GLU A 104 20.38 -14.72 6.25
C GLU A 104 21.90 -14.50 6.32
N VAL A 105 22.46 -14.30 7.52
CA VAL A 105 23.91 -14.20 7.73
C VAL A 105 24.61 -15.49 7.29
N CYS A 106 24.01 -16.65 7.56
CA CYS A 106 24.54 -17.94 7.09
C CYS A 106 24.51 -18.10 5.56
N LYS A 107 23.51 -17.53 4.87
CA LYS A 107 23.43 -17.53 3.40
C LYS A 107 24.46 -16.61 2.77
N SER A 108 24.85 -15.52 3.44
CA SER A 108 25.92 -14.63 2.95
C SER A 108 27.31 -15.27 2.95
N ASN A 109 27.52 -16.35 3.73
CA ASN A 109 28.82 -17.03 3.87
C ASN A 109 28.92 -18.35 3.08
N LYS A 110 27.88 -18.78 2.39
CA LYS A 110 27.91 -20.01 1.57
C LYS A 110 27.83 -19.65 0.09
N SER A 111 28.87 -20.03 -0.66
CA SER A 111 28.86 -20.09 -2.11
C SER A 111 27.58 -20.78 -2.60
N ARG A 112 26.82 -20.09 -3.45
CA ARG A 112 25.56 -20.52 -4.06
C ARG A 112 25.68 -21.93 -4.65
N LEU A 113 25.07 -22.92 -4.00
CA LEU A 113 24.67 -24.15 -4.67
C LEU A 113 23.30 -23.89 -5.32
N VAL A 114 23.33 -23.73 -6.64
CA VAL A 114 22.15 -23.69 -7.50
C VAL A 114 21.54 -25.09 -7.49
N VAL A 115 20.39 -25.23 -6.85
CA VAL A 115 19.52 -26.40 -7.07
C VAL A 115 18.63 -26.07 -8.26
N GLN A 116 18.97 -26.60 -9.43
CA GLN A 116 18.05 -26.69 -10.57
C GLN A 116 16.85 -27.55 -10.15
N LYS A 117 15.65 -26.98 -10.13
CA LYS A 117 14.41 -27.76 -10.04
C LYS A 117 13.90 -28.06 -11.45
N SER A 118 13.77 -29.36 -11.73
CA SER A 118 13.17 -29.90 -12.95
C SER A 118 11.67 -29.62 -13.01
N SER A 119 11.21 -29.19 -14.19
CA SER A 119 9.80 -29.05 -14.56
C SER A 119 9.08 -30.41 -14.48
N SER A 120 8.07 -30.53 -13.61
CA SER A 120 7.05 -31.58 -13.68
C SER A 120 5.67 -30.94 -13.75
N ARG A 121 4.92 -31.21 -14.82
CA ARG A 121 3.52 -30.76 -15.01
C ARG A 121 2.60 -31.46 -14.00
N SER A 122 1.91 -30.69 -13.17
CA SER A 122 0.76 -31.12 -12.35
C SER A 122 -0.55 -31.03 -13.15
N PRO A 123 -1.56 -31.89 -12.92
CA PRO A 123 -2.86 -31.82 -13.61
C PRO A 123 -3.74 -30.69 -13.05
N PRO A 124 -4.77 -30.22 -13.79
CA PRO A 124 -5.64 -29.15 -13.35
C PRO A 124 -6.55 -29.61 -12.19
N VAL A 125 -6.65 -28.79 -11.15
CA VAL A 125 -7.55 -28.99 -10.02
C VAL A 125 -8.97 -28.62 -10.43
N THR A 126 -9.87 -29.60 -10.49
CA THR A 126 -11.31 -29.39 -10.73
C THR A 126 -12.02 -29.18 -9.39
N VAL A 127 -12.55 -27.98 -9.15
CA VAL A 127 -13.32 -27.65 -7.93
C VAL A 127 -14.81 -27.96 -8.16
N ASN A 128 -15.41 -28.72 -7.25
CA ASN A 128 -16.80 -29.19 -7.32
C ASN A 128 -17.79 -28.02 -7.07
N SER A 129 -18.76 -27.84 -7.98
CA SER A 129 -19.75 -26.75 -7.97
C SER A 129 -20.66 -26.74 -6.73
N THR A 130 -20.85 -27.87 -6.06
CA THR A 130 -21.70 -27.96 -4.85
C THR A 130 -21.05 -27.33 -3.61
N ILE A 131 -19.72 -27.21 -3.58
CA ILE A 131 -18.98 -26.52 -2.50
C ILE A 131 -19.15 -25.00 -2.64
N VAL A 132 -19.19 -24.51 -3.88
CA VAL A 132 -19.35 -23.09 -4.23
C VAL A 132 -20.71 -22.54 -3.77
N GLU A 133 -21.77 -23.35 -3.88
CA GLU A 133 -23.14 -22.95 -3.49
C GLU A 133 -23.35 -22.88 -1.97
N LYS A 134 -22.66 -23.69 -1.18
CA LYS A 134 -22.76 -23.68 0.29
C LYS A 134 -22.02 -22.50 0.94
N ILE A 135 -20.92 -22.03 0.33
CA ILE A 135 -20.11 -20.90 0.82
C ILE A 135 -20.83 -19.56 0.62
N GLY A 136 -21.62 -19.41 -0.45
CA GLY A 136 -22.38 -18.19 -0.75
C GLY A 136 -23.48 -17.84 0.27
N ARG A 137 -23.81 -18.72 1.22
CA ARG A 137 -24.88 -18.53 2.21
C ARG A 137 -24.44 -18.01 3.59
N LEU A 138 -23.13 -17.88 3.87
CA LEU A 138 -22.64 -17.22 5.10
C LEU A 138 -22.17 -15.80 4.79
N LYS A 139 -23.11 -14.86 4.64
CA LYS A 139 -22.78 -13.44 4.83
C LYS A 139 -22.87 -13.14 6.33
N SER A 140 -21.79 -13.38 7.07
CA SER A 140 -21.67 -12.80 8.41
C SER A 140 -21.51 -11.29 8.26
N THR A 141 -22.21 -10.53 9.10
CA THR A 141 -21.96 -9.09 9.22
C THR A 141 -20.51 -8.91 9.69
N PRO A 142 -19.68 -8.09 9.03
CA PRO A 142 -18.28 -7.91 9.43
C PRO A 142 -18.22 -7.34 10.84
N VAL A 143 -17.82 -8.14 11.82
CA VAL A 143 -17.60 -7.66 13.20
C VAL A 143 -16.14 -7.21 13.30
N PRO A 144 -15.85 -5.99 13.80
CA PRO A 144 -14.48 -5.56 14.10
C PRO A 144 -13.82 -6.56 15.05
N ARG A 145 -12.52 -6.83 14.90
CA ARG A 145 -11.81 -7.67 15.88
C ARG A 145 -11.79 -6.99 17.23
N TRP A 146 -11.67 -7.75 18.31
CA TRP A 146 -11.56 -7.18 19.66
C TRP A 146 -10.34 -6.22 19.77
N SER A 147 -9.32 -6.42 18.94
CA SER A 147 -8.12 -5.59 18.89
C SER A 147 -8.25 -4.35 18.00
N ASP A 148 -9.31 -4.24 17.20
CA ASP A 148 -9.54 -3.09 16.32
C ASP A 148 -10.24 -1.95 17.06
N CYS A 149 -10.26 -0.76 16.44
CA CYS A 149 -11.03 0.36 16.94
C CYS A 149 -12.52 0.18 16.63
N ASP A 150 -13.37 0.35 17.64
CA ASP A 150 -14.83 0.20 17.58
C ASP A 150 -15.57 1.56 17.50
N CYS A 151 -14.85 2.68 17.40
CA CYS A 151 -15.46 4.00 17.37
C CYS A 151 -16.34 4.20 16.14
N ALA A 152 -17.37 5.06 16.26
CA ALA A 152 -18.33 5.32 15.20
C ALA A 152 -17.70 5.73 13.86
N THR A 153 -16.55 6.44 13.89
CA THR A 153 -15.82 6.83 12.67
C THR A 153 -15.12 5.65 12.00
N CYS A 154 -14.53 4.74 12.78
CA CYS A 154 -13.82 3.57 12.27
C CYS A 154 -14.76 2.45 11.84
N THR A 155 -15.97 2.39 12.42
CA THR A 155 -16.99 1.36 12.17
C THR A 155 -18.18 1.88 11.37
N SER A 156 -18.18 3.12 10.87
CA SER A 156 -19.33 3.70 10.15
C SER A 156 -19.76 2.89 8.91
N TRP A 157 -18.82 2.14 8.33
CA TRP A 157 -19.05 1.27 7.18
C TRP A 157 -19.84 -0.01 7.52
N ASN A 158 -19.95 -0.38 8.80
CA ASN A 158 -20.72 -1.54 9.29
C ASN A 158 -22.20 -1.23 9.56
N SER A 159 -22.66 0.00 9.32
CA SER A 159 -24.06 0.36 9.53
C SER A 159 -24.99 -0.47 8.62
N PRO A 160 -26.10 -1.04 9.13
CA PRO A 160 -27.09 -1.78 8.33
C PRO A 160 -27.69 -0.96 7.17
N SER A 161 -27.59 0.36 7.22
CA SER A 161 -28.00 1.29 6.16
C SER A 161 -26.99 1.44 5.01
N SER A 162 -25.75 0.97 5.18
CA SER A 162 -24.72 0.92 4.14
C SER A 162 -25.04 -0.23 3.17
N LYS A 163 -25.93 0.03 2.22
CA LYS A 163 -26.33 -0.99 1.23
C LYS A 163 -25.22 -1.35 0.24
N GLU A 164 -24.13 -0.58 0.19
CA GLU A 164 -22.92 -0.88 -0.57
C GLU A 164 -21.68 -0.38 0.18
N THR A 165 -20.74 -1.29 0.45
CA THR A 165 -19.45 -1.01 1.08
C THR A 165 -18.57 -0.24 0.09
N ARG A 166 -18.79 1.07 -0.06
CA ARG A 166 -17.97 1.97 -0.88
C ARG A 166 -16.84 2.59 -0.06
N LEU A 167 -15.76 2.98 -0.74
CA LEU A 167 -14.70 3.79 -0.15
C LEU A 167 -15.24 5.17 0.24
N PHE A 168 -14.65 5.76 1.27
CA PHE A 168 -14.86 7.15 1.59
C PHE A 168 -14.17 8.02 0.53
N VAL A 169 -14.94 8.94 -0.05
CA VAL A 169 -14.48 9.85 -1.11
C VAL A 169 -14.79 11.27 -0.70
N HIS A 170 -13.78 12.13 -0.76
CA HIS A 170 -13.92 13.58 -0.65
C HIS A 170 -13.86 14.20 -2.04
N SER A 171 -14.91 14.94 -2.42
CA SER A 171 -14.95 15.67 -3.69
C SER A 171 -15.02 17.18 -3.45
N ASP A 172 -14.17 17.93 -4.13
CA ASP A 172 -14.12 19.39 -4.10
C ASP A 172 -13.98 19.98 -5.52
N GLY A 173 -14.06 21.30 -5.64
CA GLY A 173 -14.02 22.01 -6.92
C GLY A 173 -15.35 21.95 -7.68
N ALA A 174 -15.27 21.73 -8.99
CA ALA A 174 -16.41 21.82 -9.89
C ALA A 174 -17.46 20.75 -9.58
N ARG A 175 -18.71 21.17 -9.37
CA ARG A 175 -19.86 20.27 -9.16
C ARG A 175 -20.75 20.14 -10.39
N GLU A 176 -20.88 21.23 -11.14
CA GLU A 176 -21.66 21.34 -12.37
C GLU A 176 -20.75 21.80 -13.50
N ASN A 177 -21.04 21.37 -14.74
CA ASN A 177 -20.24 21.71 -15.92
C ASN A 177 -18.74 21.38 -15.78
N VAL A 178 -18.43 20.26 -15.11
CA VAL A 178 -17.07 19.76 -14.92
C VAL A 178 -16.38 19.60 -16.27
N LYS A 179 -15.26 20.30 -16.48
CA LYS A 179 -14.45 20.16 -17.69
C LYS A 179 -13.54 18.94 -17.59
N GLU A 180 -12.94 18.75 -16.43
CA GLU A 180 -11.92 17.74 -16.18
C GLU A 180 -12.02 17.15 -14.76
N ASP A 181 -11.64 15.89 -14.62
CA ASP A 181 -11.65 15.15 -13.36
C ASP A 181 -10.22 14.82 -12.91
N VAL A 182 -9.94 14.94 -11.61
CA VAL A 182 -8.65 14.59 -11.03
C VAL A 182 -8.83 13.66 -9.84
N VAL A 183 -8.22 12.48 -9.88
CA VAL A 183 -8.25 11.49 -8.80
C VAL A 183 -6.94 11.52 -8.01
N PHE A 184 -7.05 11.74 -6.71
CA PHE A 184 -5.94 11.78 -5.76
C PHE A 184 -5.90 10.51 -4.90
N ILE A 185 -4.78 9.79 -4.96
CA ILE A 185 -4.58 8.50 -4.28
C ILE A 185 -3.46 8.65 -3.25
N HIS A 186 -3.77 8.46 -1.96
CA HIS A 186 -2.81 8.61 -0.87
C HIS A 186 -1.85 7.42 -0.73
N GLY A 187 -0.79 7.61 0.06
CA GLY A 187 0.21 6.59 0.37
C GLY A 187 -0.17 5.62 1.51
N PHE A 188 0.77 4.77 1.90
CA PHE A 188 0.56 3.80 2.99
C PHE A 188 0.35 4.52 4.33
N ILE A 189 -0.56 4.01 5.17
CA ILE A 189 -0.85 4.55 6.52
C ILE A 189 -1.18 6.07 6.43
N SER A 190 -2.05 6.42 5.50
CA SER A 190 -2.49 7.80 5.22
C SER A 190 -3.99 7.83 4.89
N SER A 191 -4.50 8.99 4.47
CA SER A 191 -5.89 9.18 4.06
C SER A 191 -6.01 10.30 3.01
N SER A 192 -7.20 10.45 2.42
CA SER A 192 -7.58 11.56 1.53
C SER A 192 -7.27 12.93 2.13
N LYS A 193 -7.28 13.06 3.46
CA LYS A 193 -6.90 14.30 4.16
C LYS A 193 -5.50 14.77 3.84
N PHE A 194 -4.58 13.87 3.47
CA PHE A 194 -3.27 14.27 2.98
C PHE A 194 -3.37 15.27 1.83
N TRP A 195 -4.35 15.10 0.93
CA TRP A 195 -4.56 16.00 -0.20
C TRP A 195 -5.46 17.19 0.15
N THR A 196 -6.58 16.94 0.82
CA THR A 196 -7.56 18.00 1.12
C THR A 196 -6.97 19.08 2.03
N GLU A 197 -6.17 18.69 3.02
CA GLU A 197 -5.53 19.60 4.00
C GLU A 197 -4.19 20.18 3.52
N THR A 198 -3.72 19.79 2.32
CA THR A 198 -2.48 20.33 1.76
C THR A 198 -2.69 21.12 0.50
N VAL A 199 -3.29 20.53 -0.53
CA VAL A 199 -3.25 21.05 -1.90
C VAL A 199 -4.58 21.62 -2.38
N PHE A 200 -5.74 21.10 -1.93
CA PHE A 200 -7.04 21.49 -2.48
C PHE A 200 -7.31 22.99 -2.30
N ASP A 201 -7.06 23.53 -1.10
CA ASP A 201 -7.18 24.95 -0.80
C ASP A 201 -6.17 25.85 -1.52
N LYS A 202 -5.16 25.28 -2.19
CA LYS A 202 -4.08 26.02 -2.85
C LYS A 202 -4.24 26.11 -4.36
N PHE A 203 -5.20 25.39 -4.93
CA PHE A 203 -5.57 25.58 -6.33
C PHE A 203 -6.24 26.94 -6.55
N SER A 204 -6.04 27.48 -7.75
CA SER A 204 -6.68 28.71 -8.20
C SER A 204 -8.19 28.54 -8.32
N GLU A 205 -8.92 29.65 -8.26
CA GLU A 205 -10.37 29.66 -8.44
C GLU A 205 -10.78 29.18 -9.85
N GLU A 206 -9.93 29.40 -10.87
CA GLU A 206 -10.15 28.84 -12.21
C GLU A 206 -10.15 27.31 -12.17
N THR A 207 -9.14 26.71 -11.54
CA THR A 207 -9.05 25.26 -11.38
C THR A 207 -10.22 24.72 -10.57
N LYS A 208 -10.59 25.36 -9.45
CA LYS A 208 -11.73 24.93 -8.64
C LYS A 208 -13.07 25.04 -9.37
N ARG A 209 -13.20 25.93 -10.35
CA ARG A 209 -14.40 26.06 -11.19
C ARG A 209 -14.45 25.02 -12.30
N ASP A 210 -13.30 24.68 -12.88
CA ASP A 210 -13.22 23.87 -14.10
C ASP A 210 -12.96 22.38 -13.82
N TYR A 211 -12.28 22.06 -12.72
CA TYR A 211 -11.86 20.71 -12.35
C TYR A 211 -12.63 20.18 -11.14
N ARG A 212 -13.07 18.92 -11.21
CA ARG A 212 -13.57 18.17 -10.05
C ARG A 212 -12.43 17.38 -9.42
N LEU A 213 -12.11 17.70 -8.17
CA LEU A 213 -11.01 17.10 -7.42
C LEU A 213 -11.56 16.01 -6.52
N ILE A 214 -11.06 14.78 -6.66
CA ILE A 214 -11.59 13.60 -5.97
C ILE A 214 -10.45 12.93 -5.19
N ALA A 215 -10.47 12.99 -3.86
CA ALA A 215 -9.52 12.29 -3.00
C ALA A 215 -10.20 11.11 -2.32
N VAL A 216 -9.58 9.93 -2.40
CA VAL A 216 -10.15 8.67 -1.88
C VAL A 216 -9.36 8.18 -0.66
N ASP A 217 -10.06 7.70 0.37
CA ASP A 217 -9.45 6.85 1.40
C ASP A 217 -9.37 5.41 0.88
N LEU A 218 -8.18 4.82 0.83
CA LEU A 218 -7.97 3.46 0.35
C LEU A 218 -8.66 2.42 1.25
N LEU A 219 -8.97 1.24 0.69
CA LEU A 219 -9.55 0.12 1.44
C LEU A 219 -8.67 -0.19 2.66
N GLY A 220 -9.25 -0.19 3.85
CA GLY A 220 -8.51 -0.43 5.10
C GLY A 220 -8.00 0.81 5.82
N PHE A 221 -8.07 1.99 5.20
CA PHE A 221 -7.46 3.23 5.69
C PHE A 221 -8.50 4.36 5.88
N GLY A 222 -8.16 5.34 6.70
CA GLY A 222 -8.99 6.51 6.96
C GLY A 222 -10.41 6.14 7.41
N ARG A 223 -11.42 6.65 6.71
CA ARG A 223 -12.85 6.39 6.92
C ARG A 223 -13.40 5.29 6.01
N SER A 224 -12.58 4.74 5.14
CA SER A 224 -12.98 3.64 4.26
C SER A 224 -13.20 2.33 5.03
N PRO A 225 -13.97 1.40 4.43
CA PRO A 225 -14.23 0.08 4.99
C PRO A 225 -12.96 -0.67 5.36
N LYS A 226 -13.03 -1.46 6.44
CA LYS A 226 -11.90 -2.27 6.95
C LYS A 226 -12.32 -3.73 7.17
N PRO A 227 -12.79 -4.42 6.10
CA PRO A 227 -13.22 -5.81 6.18
C PRO A 227 -12.15 -6.71 6.80
N THR A 228 -12.57 -7.58 7.72
CA THR A 228 -11.68 -8.49 8.45
C THR A 228 -11.33 -9.74 7.64
N ASP A 229 -12.08 -10.00 6.57
CA ASP A 229 -11.97 -11.10 5.61
C ASP A 229 -11.24 -10.72 4.31
N SER A 230 -10.97 -9.42 4.09
CA SER A 230 -10.17 -8.95 2.96
C SER A 230 -8.69 -9.25 3.14
N LEU A 231 -8.04 -9.61 2.03
CA LEU A 231 -6.60 -9.81 1.94
C LEU A 231 -5.89 -8.58 1.36
N TYR A 232 -6.61 -7.48 1.17
CA TYR A 232 -6.16 -6.19 0.66
C TYR A 232 -5.28 -6.34 -0.59
N THR A 233 -5.73 -7.18 -1.52
CA THR A 233 -4.98 -7.46 -2.74
C THR A 233 -5.06 -6.28 -3.70
N MET A 234 -4.19 -6.28 -4.72
CA MET A 234 -4.19 -5.21 -5.72
C MET A 234 -5.53 -5.10 -6.44
N ARG A 235 -6.16 -6.25 -6.75
CA ARG A 235 -7.48 -6.26 -7.38
C ARG A 235 -8.53 -5.67 -6.45
N GLU A 236 -8.56 -6.08 -5.18
CA GLU A 236 -9.52 -5.53 -4.22
C GLU A 236 -9.41 -4.01 -4.11
N HIS A 237 -8.18 -3.47 -4.02
CA HIS A 237 -7.97 -2.02 -3.99
C HIS A 237 -8.45 -1.33 -5.29
N VAL A 238 -8.07 -1.84 -6.46
CA VAL A 238 -8.45 -1.25 -7.77
C VAL A 238 -9.96 -1.32 -8.00
N ASP A 239 -10.59 -2.47 -7.73
CA ASP A 239 -12.03 -2.67 -7.91
C ASP A 239 -12.84 -1.79 -6.93
N MET A 240 -12.34 -1.57 -5.72
CA MET A 240 -12.96 -0.64 -4.77
C MET A 240 -12.84 0.81 -5.21
N ILE A 241 -11.70 1.22 -5.79
CA ILE A 241 -11.54 2.56 -6.39
C ILE A 241 -12.50 2.73 -7.57
N GLU A 242 -12.66 1.72 -8.43
CA GLU A 242 -13.63 1.76 -9.53
C GLU A 242 -15.06 1.98 -9.06
N LYS A 243 -15.54 1.11 -8.17
CA LYS A 243 -16.92 1.13 -7.65
C LYS A 243 -17.24 2.38 -6.85
N SER A 244 -16.23 3.01 -6.26
CA SER A 244 -16.42 4.16 -5.37
C SER A 244 -16.12 5.49 -6.04
N VAL A 245 -15.30 5.50 -7.09
CA VAL A 245 -14.84 6.72 -7.76
C VAL A 245 -15.18 6.72 -9.25
N LEU A 246 -14.71 5.75 -10.03
CA LEU A 246 -14.88 5.82 -11.49
C LEU A 246 -16.34 5.66 -11.91
N GLU A 247 -17.04 4.67 -11.35
CA GLU A 247 -18.44 4.39 -11.72
C GLU A 247 -19.40 5.49 -11.22
N PRO A 248 -19.40 5.90 -9.92
CA PRO A 248 -20.38 6.85 -9.41
C PRO A 248 -20.20 8.27 -9.98
N TYR A 249 -18.97 8.66 -10.30
CA TYR A 249 -18.66 9.95 -10.89
C TYR A 249 -18.63 9.92 -12.43
N ASN A 250 -18.88 8.75 -13.03
CA ASN A 250 -18.87 8.50 -14.48
C ASN A 250 -17.59 9.01 -15.17
N LEU A 251 -16.44 8.66 -14.60
CA LEU A 251 -15.14 9.14 -15.05
C LEU A 251 -14.73 8.46 -16.37
N LYS A 252 -14.95 9.15 -17.49
CA LYS A 252 -14.54 8.65 -18.82
C LYS A 252 -13.07 8.93 -19.13
N SER A 253 -12.59 10.09 -18.67
CA SER A 253 -11.21 10.52 -18.81
C SER A 253 -10.81 11.43 -17.67
N PHE A 254 -9.68 11.19 -17.02
CA PHE A 254 -9.30 11.88 -15.78
C PHE A 254 -7.78 11.90 -15.60
N HIS A 255 -7.31 12.82 -14.75
CA HIS A 255 -5.93 12.89 -14.28
C HIS A 255 -5.76 12.05 -13.01
N ILE A 256 -4.58 11.47 -12.79
CA ILE A 256 -4.24 10.81 -11.53
C ILE A 256 -3.07 11.53 -10.87
N VAL A 257 -3.21 11.80 -9.57
CA VAL A 257 -2.13 12.25 -8.68
C VAL A 257 -2.01 11.25 -7.54
N ALA A 258 -0.85 10.62 -7.40
CA ALA A 258 -0.67 9.53 -6.45
C ALA A 258 0.62 9.66 -5.67
N HIS A 259 0.61 9.24 -4.41
CA HIS A 259 1.77 9.27 -3.52
C HIS A 259 2.13 7.88 -3.01
N SER A 260 3.43 7.54 -3.05
CA SER A 260 3.98 6.32 -2.45
C SER A 260 3.24 5.05 -2.91
N LEU A 261 2.68 4.26 -2.00
CA LEU A 261 1.78 3.13 -2.28
C LEU A 261 0.73 3.44 -3.35
N GLY A 262 0.13 4.63 -3.30
CA GLY A 262 -0.87 5.06 -4.27
C GLY A 262 -0.34 5.06 -5.71
N CYS A 263 0.97 5.24 -5.92
CA CYS A 263 1.59 5.16 -7.25
C CYS A 263 1.48 3.75 -7.85
N ILE A 264 1.61 2.70 -7.04
CA ILE A 264 1.45 1.32 -7.50
C ILE A 264 0.00 1.12 -7.99
N LEU A 265 -0.97 1.59 -7.20
CA LEU A 265 -2.40 1.51 -7.56
C LEU A 265 -2.72 2.36 -8.79
N ALA A 266 -2.14 3.55 -8.90
CA ALA A 266 -2.28 4.43 -10.05
C ALA A 266 -1.76 3.78 -11.34
N LEU A 267 -0.62 3.10 -11.28
CA LEU A 267 -0.08 2.32 -12.41
C LEU A 267 -1.03 1.18 -12.79
N ALA A 268 -1.56 0.44 -11.82
CA ALA A 268 -2.51 -0.63 -12.08
C ALA A 268 -3.81 -0.11 -12.74
N ILE A 269 -4.36 1.01 -12.25
CA ILE A 269 -5.52 1.69 -12.86
C ILE A 269 -5.19 2.18 -14.26
N ALA A 270 -4.04 2.79 -14.47
CA ALA A 270 -3.59 3.28 -15.76
C ALA A 270 -3.49 2.16 -16.81
N VAL A 271 -2.99 0.99 -16.41
CA VAL A 271 -2.93 -0.20 -17.28
C VAL A 271 -4.32 -0.78 -17.58
N LYS A 272 -5.25 -0.71 -16.63
CA LYS A 272 -6.64 -1.18 -16.80
C LYS A 272 -7.46 -0.22 -17.68
N TYR A 273 -7.20 1.09 -17.60
CA TYR A 273 -7.89 2.15 -18.36
C TYR A 273 -6.94 3.04 -19.15
N PRO A 274 -6.16 2.50 -20.10
CA PRO A 274 -5.12 3.26 -20.80
C PRO A 274 -5.66 4.46 -21.56
N ASN A 275 -6.89 4.38 -22.07
CA ASN A 275 -7.54 5.44 -22.84
C ASN A 275 -8.24 6.50 -21.97
N SER A 276 -8.34 6.29 -20.65
CA SER A 276 -9.00 7.22 -19.73
C SER A 276 -8.01 8.13 -19.02
N ILE A 277 -6.70 7.85 -19.05
CA ILE A 277 -5.73 8.66 -18.29
C ILE A 277 -5.26 9.86 -19.12
N LYS A 278 -5.55 11.08 -18.63
CA LYS A 278 -5.13 12.34 -19.26
C LYS A 278 -3.75 12.81 -18.83
N SER A 279 -3.38 12.56 -17.58
CA SER A 279 -2.00 12.66 -17.10
C SER A 279 -1.82 11.80 -15.86
N LEU A 280 -0.57 11.37 -15.63
CA LEU A 280 -0.20 10.54 -14.48
C LEU A 280 0.89 11.25 -13.68
N THR A 281 0.59 11.62 -12.45
CA THR A 281 1.55 12.26 -11.53
C THR A 281 1.87 11.32 -10.37
N LEU A 282 3.12 10.88 -10.26
CA LEU A 282 3.61 9.92 -9.28
C LEU A 282 4.58 10.59 -8.31
N LEU A 283 4.25 10.59 -7.02
CA LEU A 283 5.08 11.18 -5.97
C LEU A 283 5.75 10.06 -5.17
N ALA A 284 7.07 10.01 -5.20
CA ALA A 284 7.89 8.97 -4.57
C ALA A 284 7.39 7.53 -4.87
N PRO A 285 7.29 7.11 -6.16
CA PRO A 285 6.87 5.77 -6.51
C PRO A 285 7.83 4.70 -5.93
N PRO A 286 7.34 3.70 -5.17
CA PRO A 286 8.14 2.59 -4.67
C PRO A 286 8.37 1.56 -5.78
N TYR A 287 9.33 1.86 -6.66
CA TYR A 287 9.74 0.96 -7.74
C TYR A 287 11.19 0.52 -7.56
N PHE A 288 11.40 -0.75 -7.21
CA PHE A 288 12.72 -1.33 -7.05
C PHE A 288 13.00 -2.32 -8.17
N PRO A 289 13.91 -2.00 -9.12
CA PRO A 289 14.31 -2.95 -10.15
C PRO A 289 14.90 -4.21 -9.51
N VAL A 290 14.21 -5.34 -9.66
CA VAL A 290 14.61 -6.61 -9.06
C VAL A 290 15.72 -7.24 -9.92
N PRO A 291 16.89 -7.59 -9.34
CA PRO A 291 17.93 -8.31 -10.08
C PRO A 291 17.46 -9.69 -10.56
N LYS A 292 17.89 -10.10 -11.75
CA LYS A 292 17.55 -11.42 -12.30
C LYS A 292 17.99 -12.54 -11.35
N GLY A 293 17.06 -13.43 -10.98
CA GLY A 293 17.31 -14.59 -10.12
C GLY A 293 17.11 -14.34 -8.62
N GLU A 294 16.66 -13.16 -8.21
CA GLU A 294 16.18 -12.91 -6.85
C GLU A 294 14.65 -13.03 -6.75
N MET A 295 14.15 -13.40 -5.56
CA MET A 295 12.71 -13.36 -5.25
C MET A 295 12.31 -11.90 -5.05
N GLY A 296 11.52 -11.33 -5.97
CA GLY A 296 11.22 -9.89 -6.01
C GLY A 296 10.56 -9.37 -4.75
N THR A 297 9.58 -10.10 -4.21
CA THR A 297 8.86 -9.77 -2.98
C THR A 297 9.78 -9.59 -1.77
N GLN A 298 10.66 -10.56 -1.52
CA GLN A 298 11.64 -10.53 -0.43
C GLN A 298 12.73 -9.47 -0.65
N PHE A 299 13.09 -9.23 -1.91
CA PHE A 299 14.00 -8.15 -2.27
C PHE A 299 13.42 -6.78 -1.92
N VAL A 300 12.16 -6.52 -2.31
CA VAL A 300 11.46 -5.28 -1.99
C VAL A 300 11.27 -5.11 -0.49
N LEU A 301 10.86 -6.16 0.23
CA LEU A 301 10.72 -6.09 1.69
C LEU A 301 12.02 -5.65 2.36
N ARG A 302 13.17 -6.21 1.97
CA ARG A 302 14.48 -5.82 2.52
C ARG A 302 14.89 -4.39 2.21
N ARG A 303 14.37 -3.80 1.12
CA ARG A 303 14.66 -2.41 0.72
C ARG A 303 13.73 -1.41 1.39
N VAL A 304 12.45 -1.73 1.51
CA VAL A 304 11.44 -0.88 2.16
C VAL A 304 11.54 -0.94 3.68
N ALA A 305 11.86 -2.11 4.22
CA ALA A 305 11.93 -2.37 5.66
C ALA A 305 13.30 -2.96 6.04
N PRO A 306 14.42 -2.21 5.84
CA PRO A 306 15.74 -2.73 6.19
C PRO A 306 15.87 -2.80 7.70
N ARG A 307 16.18 -3.99 8.24
CA ARG A 307 16.34 -4.26 9.69
C ARG A 307 17.44 -3.40 10.32
N ARG A 308 17.13 -2.14 10.58
CA ARG A 308 17.99 -1.11 11.17
C ARG A 308 17.26 -0.36 12.27
N VAL A 309 17.98 -0.01 13.32
CA VAL A 309 17.42 0.76 14.45
C VAL A 309 17.45 2.27 14.20
N TRP A 310 18.25 2.71 13.24
CA TRP A 310 18.36 4.10 12.81
C TRP A 310 18.47 4.20 11.28
N PRO A 311 17.78 5.18 10.64
CA PRO A 311 16.87 6.19 11.22
C PRO A 311 15.57 5.59 11.77
N LEU A 312 14.85 6.34 12.62
CA LEU A 312 13.64 5.86 13.30
C LEU A 312 12.54 5.42 12.32
N ILE A 313 12.44 6.08 11.16
CA ILE A 313 11.48 5.69 10.12
C ILE A 313 11.80 4.30 9.55
N ALA A 314 13.08 3.97 9.36
CA ALA A 314 13.52 2.65 8.92
C ALA A 314 13.27 1.58 9.99
N PHE A 315 13.45 1.93 11.27
CA PHE A 315 13.08 1.04 12.38
C PHE A 315 11.56 0.77 12.40
N GLY A 316 10.74 1.82 12.27
CA GLY A 316 9.28 1.69 12.20
C GLY A 316 8.84 0.82 11.01
N ALA A 317 9.39 1.06 9.82
CA ALA A 317 9.15 0.24 8.64
C ALA A 317 9.57 -1.23 8.85
N SER A 318 10.69 -1.46 9.53
CA SER A 318 11.14 -2.81 9.89
C SER A 318 10.18 -3.52 10.82
N VAL A 319 9.73 -2.84 11.88
CA VAL A 319 8.74 -3.42 12.80
C VAL A 319 7.44 -3.74 12.06
N ALA A 320 6.97 -2.81 11.22
CA ALA A 320 5.74 -2.98 10.44
C ALA A 320 5.82 -4.08 9.38
N GLY A 321 6.99 -4.31 8.76
CA GLY A 321 7.15 -5.28 7.67
C GLY A 321 7.62 -6.67 8.07
N TRP A 322 8.21 -6.84 9.25
CA TRP A 322 8.75 -8.14 9.67
C TRP A 322 8.01 -8.77 10.85
N TYR A 323 7.24 -7.99 11.62
CA TYR A 323 6.70 -8.44 12.91
C TYR A 323 5.17 -8.26 12.97
N GLU A 324 4.46 -9.33 12.62
CA GLU A 324 2.99 -9.36 12.58
C GLU A 324 2.39 -9.01 13.93
N HIS A 325 2.84 -9.68 15.00
CA HIS A 325 2.20 -9.56 16.30
C HIS A 325 2.64 -8.29 17.02
N ILE A 326 3.88 -7.87 16.82
CA ILE A 326 4.35 -6.57 17.34
C ILE A 326 3.56 -5.43 16.66
N SER A 327 3.41 -5.45 15.34
CA SER A 327 2.61 -4.44 14.64
C SER A 327 1.13 -4.49 15.04
N ARG A 328 0.59 -5.68 15.34
CA ARG A 328 -0.74 -5.84 15.94
C ARG A 328 -0.84 -5.19 17.32
N THR A 329 0.17 -5.37 18.18
CA THR A 329 0.25 -4.71 19.50
C THR A 329 0.32 -3.20 19.35
N ILE A 330 1.09 -2.69 18.39
CA ILE A 330 1.16 -1.25 18.10
C ILE A 330 -0.23 -0.73 17.69
N CYS A 331 -0.94 -1.42 16.81
CA CYS A 331 -2.30 -1.02 16.42
C CYS A 331 -3.28 -1.07 17.60
N LEU A 332 -3.18 -2.07 18.48
CA LEU A 332 -4.00 -2.20 19.69
C LEU A 332 -3.75 -1.03 20.67
N VAL A 333 -2.52 -0.54 20.77
CA VAL A 333 -2.18 0.58 21.67
C VAL A 333 -2.51 1.93 21.03
N ILE A 334 -2.19 2.09 19.74
CA ILE A 334 -2.28 3.36 19.02
C ILE A 334 -3.63 3.50 18.31
N CYS A 335 -3.91 2.68 17.31
CA CYS A 335 -5.08 2.80 16.45
C CYS A 335 -6.40 2.63 17.23
N LYS A 336 -6.47 1.65 18.15
CA LYS A 336 -7.66 1.46 19.00
C LYS A 336 -7.96 2.68 19.87
N ASN A 337 -6.91 3.34 20.37
CA ASN A 337 -7.01 4.49 21.26
C ASN A 337 -6.72 5.83 20.55
N HIS A 338 -6.88 5.90 19.22
CA HIS A 338 -6.41 7.04 18.42
C HIS A 338 -6.97 8.39 18.89
N ARG A 339 -8.20 8.45 19.43
CA ARG A 339 -8.81 9.69 19.95
C ARG A 339 -8.03 10.27 21.14
N VAL A 340 -7.54 9.39 22.01
CA VAL A 340 -6.71 9.78 23.16
C VAL A 340 -5.36 10.29 22.67
N TRP A 341 -4.76 9.59 21.71
CA TRP A 341 -3.49 9.98 21.13
C TRP A 341 -3.56 11.28 20.34
N ASP A 342 -4.63 11.50 19.58
CA ASP A 342 -4.87 12.76 18.87
C ASP A 342 -5.01 13.92 19.88
N PHE A 343 -5.79 13.73 20.95
CA PHE A 343 -5.89 14.72 22.02
C PHE A 343 -4.52 15.02 22.65
N ILE A 344 -3.75 13.99 23.04
CA ILE A 344 -2.42 14.14 23.62
C ILE A 344 -1.48 14.87 22.64
N ALA A 345 -1.47 14.46 21.37
CA ALA A 345 -0.63 15.06 20.35
C ALA A 345 -0.96 16.54 20.14
N GLN A 346 -2.23 16.91 20.14
CA GLN A 346 -2.67 18.31 20.06
C GLN A 346 -2.12 19.14 21.24
N GLN A 347 -2.17 18.60 22.46
CA GLN A 347 -1.64 19.29 23.65
C GLN A 347 -0.11 19.43 23.61
N ILE A 348 0.61 18.34 23.33
CA ILE A 348 2.09 18.33 23.30
C ILE A 348 2.61 19.25 22.19
N THR A 349 2.04 19.12 20.99
CA THR A 349 2.53 19.86 19.82
C THR A 349 2.00 21.28 19.79
N ARG A 350 1.08 21.68 20.70
CA ARG A 350 0.36 22.95 20.66
C ARG A 350 -0.23 23.23 19.28
N HIS A 351 -0.83 22.20 18.67
CA HIS A 351 -1.34 22.21 17.29
C HIS A 351 -0.31 22.57 16.19
N ARG A 352 1.00 22.47 16.46
CA ARG A 352 2.05 22.74 15.46
C ARG A 352 2.25 21.60 14.48
N VAL A 353 1.99 20.35 14.89
CA VAL A 353 2.00 19.21 13.97
C VAL A 353 0.64 19.13 13.30
N LYS A 354 0.65 18.88 11.99
CA LYS A 354 -0.58 18.76 11.22
C LYS A 354 -1.36 17.52 11.67
N THR A 355 -2.49 17.76 12.33
CA THR A 355 -3.37 16.72 12.91
C THR A 355 -3.75 15.65 11.90
N PHE A 356 -3.94 16.00 10.62
CA PHE A 356 -4.30 15.02 9.60
C PHE A 356 -3.23 13.94 9.35
N LEU A 357 -1.94 14.22 9.55
CA LEU A 357 -0.88 13.21 9.40
C LEU A 357 -0.96 12.17 10.52
N ILE A 358 -1.24 12.64 11.73
CA ILE A 358 -1.42 11.77 12.91
C ILE A 358 -2.71 10.97 12.76
N GLU A 359 -3.80 11.60 12.36
CA GLU A 359 -5.08 10.93 12.13
C GLU A 359 -4.98 9.87 11.04
N GLY A 360 -4.37 10.20 9.89
CA GLY A 360 -4.11 9.24 8.82
C GLY A 360 -3.25 8.06 9.29
N PHE A 361 -2.26 8.35 10.14
CA PHE A 361 -1.40 7.32 10.72
C PHE A 361 -2.14 6.36 11.65
N MET A 362 -3.11 6.85 12.41
CA MET A 362 -3.79 6.04 13.44
C MET A 362 -5.07 5.36 12.94
N CYS A 363 -5.64 5.82 11.81
CA CYS A 363 -6.91 5.33 11.29
C CYS A 363 -6.78 4.14 10.32
N HIS A 364 -6.31 3.00 10.81
CA HIS A 364 -6.30 1.73 10.09
C HIS A 364 -6.41 0.54 11.07
N THR A 365 -6.68 -0.66 10.55
CA THR A 365 -6.53 -1.90 11.34
C THR A 365 -5.14 -2.49 11.11
N HIS A 366 -4.71 -3.38 12.01
CA HIS A 366 -3.51 -4.17 11.79
C HIS A 366 -3.63 -5.00 10.50
N ASN A 367 -4.78 -5.64 10.29
CA ASN A 367 -5.05 -6.47 9.11
C ASN A 367 -4.86 -5.67 7.81
N ALA A 368 -5.47 -4.49 7.72
CA ALA A 368 -5.35 -3.60 6.57
C ALA A 368 -3.90 -3.21 6.28
N ALA A 369 -3.16 -2.76 7.30
CA ALA A 369 -1.78 -2.33 7.14
C ALA A 369 -0.85 -3.49 6.75
N TRP A 370 -0.94 -4.62 7.46
CA TRP A 370 -0.12 -5.80 7.22
C TRP A 370 -0.33 -6.35 5.82
N HIS A 371 -1.58 -6.63 5.44
CA HIS A 371 -1.90 -7.17 4.13
C HIS A 371 -1.56 -6.21 3.00
N THR A 372 -1.84 -4.91 3.13
CA THR A 372 -1.51 -3.93 2.08
C THR A 372 0.00 -3.81 1.88
N LEU A 373 0.80 -3.80 2.94
CA LEU A 373 2.26 -3.76 2.85
C LEU A 373 2.80 -4.98 2.10
N HIS A 374 2.36 -6.18 2.48
CA HIS A 374 2.86 -7.41 1.88
C HIS A 374 2.29 -7.66 0.48
N ASN A 375 0.98 -7.51 0.26
CA ASN A 375 0.36 -7.84 -1.03
C ASN A 375 0.50 -6.75 -2.08
N ILE A 376 0.62 -5.47 -1.68
CA ILE A 376 0.82 -4.37 -2.63
C ILE A 376 2.29 -3.98 -2.70
N ILE A 377 2.88 -3.48 -1.62
CA ILE A 377 4.25 -2.92 -1.70
C ILE A 377 5.24 -4.02 -2.07
N CYS A 378 5.23 -5.15 -1.35
CA CYS A 378 6.13 -6.26 -1.65
C CYS A 378 5.62 -7.12 -2.82
N GLY A 379 4.32 -7.45 -2.82
CA GLY A 379 3.70 -8.35 -3.79
C GLY A 379 3.66 -7.82 -5.23
N SER A 380 3.82 -6.51 -5.42
CA SER A 380 3.86 -5.91 -6.77
C SER A 380 5.25 -5.95 -7.40
N ALA A 381 6.28 -6.40 -6.69
CA ALA A 381 7.67 -6.40 -7.18
C ALA A 381 7.81 -7.04 -8.57
N ASP A 382 7.12 -8.17 -8.80
CA ASP A 382 7.22 -8.90 -10.06
C ASP A 382 6.26 -8.37 -11.14
N LYS A 383 5.32 -7.48 -10.79
CA LYS A 383 4.24 -6.97 -11.66
C LYS A 383 4.44 -5.53 -12.10
N ILE A 384 5.06 -4.70 -11.26
CA ILE A 384 5.26 -3.28 -11.50
C ILE A 384 6.06 -3.02 -12.77
N ASP A 385 6.99 -3.92 -13.08
CA ASP A 385 7.75 -3.95 -14.32
C ASP A 385 6.83 -3.92 -15.55
N GLY A 386 5.90 -4.87 -15.60
CA GLY A 386 4.92 -4.95 -16.69
C GLY A 386 3.96 -3.78 -16.71
N TYR A 387 3.66 -3.16 -15.55
CA TYR A 387 2.84 -1.95 -15.53
C TYR A 387 3.57 -0.75 -16.12
N LEU A 388 4.84 -0.56 -15.79
CA LEU A 388 5.64 0.52 -16.36
C LEU A 388 5.82 0.34 -17.87
N ASP A 389 6.05 -0.90 -18.35
CA ASP A 389 6.12 -1.19 -19.79
C ASP A 389 4.78 -0.89 -20.48
N ALA A 390 3.67 -1.39 -19.92
CA ALA A 390 2.34 -1.13 -20.46
C ALA A 390 1.99 0.36 -20.44
N VAL A 391 2.41 1.11 -19.42
CA VAL A 391 2.28 2.56 -19.39
C VAL A 391 3.11 3.20 -20.50
N ASN A 392 4.37 2.80 -20.67
CA ASN A 392 5.23 3.32 -21.72
C ASN A 392 4.65 3.06 -23.12
N GLU A 393 4.12 1.87 -23.38
CA GLU A 393 3.64 1.43 -24.69
C GLU A 393 2.21 1.88 -25.03
N ARG A 394 1.29 1.86 -24.05
CA ARG A 394 -0.15 2.01 -24.32
C ARG A 394 -0.70 3.38 -23.98
N LEU A 395 -0.06 4.12 -23.08
CA LEU A 395 -0.51 5.46 -22.72
C LEU A 395 0.21 6.49 -23.56
N THR A 396 -0.52 7.52 -23.98
CA THR A 396 0.03 8.67 -24.71
C THR A 396 0.13 9.93 -23.86
N CYS A 397 -0.36 9.87 -22.61
CA CYS A 397 -0.37 11.01 -21.70
C CYS A 397 1.00 11.30 -21.08
N ASP A 398 1.13 12.52 -20.56
CA ASP A 398 2.29 12.94 -19.78
C ASP A 398 2.38 12.16 -18.46
N VAL A 399 3.60 11.73 -18.15
CA VAL A 399 3.94 11.06 -16.88
C VAL A 399 4.92 11.94 -16.13
N ASN A 400 4.53 12.40 -14.94
CA ASN A 400 5.33 13.30 -14.11
C ASN A 400 5.70 12.58 -12.82
N VAL A 401 6.97 12.56 -12.47
CA VAL A 401 7.47 11.88 -11.28
C VAL A 401 8.17 12.89 -10.39
N PHE A 402 7.73 13.00 -9.13
CA PHE A 402 8.34 13.88 -8.14
C PHE A 402 8.99 13.05 -7.04
N HIS A 403 10.22 13.38 -6.66
CA HIS A 403 10.94 12.66 -5.61
C HIS A 403 11.73 13.63 -4.72
N GLY A 404 11.84 13.35 -3.42
CA GLY A 404 12.64 14.14 -2.50
C GLY A 404 14.07 13.63 -2.41
N ARG A 405 15.08 14.49 -2.56
CA ARG A 405 16.50 14.07 -2.50
C ARG A 405 16.87 13.35 -1.19
N ASP A 406 16.24 13.78 -0.09
CA ASP A 406 16.52 13.32 1.28
C ASP A 406 15.43 12.35 1.77
N ASP A 407 14.76 11.64 0.84
CA ASP A 407 13.80 10.59 1.20
C ASP A 407 14.52 9.39 1.84
N GLU A 408 14.43 9.29 3.17
CA GLU A 408 15.02 8.20 3.95
C GLU A 408 14.23 6.88 3.85
N LEU A 409 13.00 6.91 3.34
CA LEU A 409 12.13 5.74 3.22
C LEU A 409 12.30 5.08 1.85
N LEU A 410 12.28 5.89 0.78
CA LEU A 410 12.47 5.41 -0.59
C LEU A 410 13.67 6.09 -1.23
N PRO A 411 14.61 5.32 -1.80
CA PRO A 411 15.74 5.89 -2.53
C PRO A 411 15.29 6.61 -3.82
N VAL A 412 16.00 7.68 -4.18
CA VAL A 412 15.74 8.48 -5.41
C VAL A 412 15.82 7.61 -6.67
N GLU A 413 16.67 6.60 -6.63
CA GLU A 413 16.88 5.58 -7.66
C GLU A 413 15.56 4.91 -8.07
N CYS A 414 14.57 4.83 -7.18
CA CYS A 414 13.24 4.32 -7.52
C CYS A 414 12.56 5.17 -8.62
N SER A 415 12.64 6.49 -8.50
CA SER A 415 12.04 7.42 -9.48
C SER A 415 12.88 7.58 -10.74
N GLU A 416 14.20 7.53 -10.61
CA GLU A 416 15.09 7.46 -11.77
C GLU A 416 14.85 6.19 -12.58
N ALA A 417 14.64 5.05 -11.92
CA ALA A 417 14.31 3.80 -12.58
C ALA A 417 12.95 3.87 -13.32
N VAL A 418 11.94 4.55 -12.76
CA VAL A 418 10.69 4.83 -13.49
C VAL A 418 10.98 5.65 -14.75
N GLY A 419 11.78 6.72 -14.65
CA GLY A 419 12.16 7.56 -15.79
C GLY A 419 12.97 6.82 -16.86
N SER A 420 13.82 5.87 -16.45
CA SER A 420 14.60 5.05 -17.38
C SER A 420 13.73 4.09 -18.20
N ARG A 421 12.55 3.73 -17.69
CA ARG A 421 11.65 2.76 -18.30
C ARG A 421 10.51 3.40 -19.09
N ILE A 422 10.01 4.54 -18.62
CA ILE A 422 9.01 5.34 -19.34
C ILE A 422 9.74 6.51 -19.98
N ALA A 423 10.05 6.40 -21.28
CA ALA A 423 10.94 7.36 -21.96
C ALA A 423 10.43 8.80 -21.94
N ARG A 424 9.10 8.99 -21.87
CA ARG A 424 8.45 10.31 -21.79
C ARG A 424 8.24 10.83 -20.37
N ALA A 425 8.61 10.06 -19.35
CA ALA A 425 8.40 10.47 -17.97
C ALA A 425 9.35 11.61 -17.57
N GLN A 426 8.78 12.67 -17.00
CA GLN A 426 9.54 13.80 -16.49
C GLN A 426 9.82 13.57 -15.00
N VAL A 427 11.08 13.23 -14.68
CA VAL A 427 11.50 13.00 -13.29
C VAL A 427 12.08 14.29 -12.69
N LYS A 428 11.44 14.78 -11.63
CA LYS A 428 11.85 15.96 -10.87
C LYS A 428 12.29 15.57 -9.47
N VAL A 429 13.59 15.67 -9.21
CA VAL A 429 14.15 15.48 -7.87
C VAL A 429 14.23 16.82 -7.16
N LEU A 430 13.65 16.88 -5.96
CA LEU A 430 13.49 18.08 -5.15
C LEU A 430 14.54 18.09 -4.04
N GLU A 431 15.44 19.05 -4.10
CA GLU A 431 16.49 19.23 -3.09
C GLU A 431 15.91 19.60 -1.72
N LYS A 432 16.51 19.08 -0.64
CA LYS A 432 16.10 19.33 0.76
C LYS A 432 14.65 18.93 1.04
N LYS A 433 14.21 17.82 0.45
CA LYS A 433 12.88 17.25 0.64
C LYS A 433 12.97 15.75 0.87
N ASP A 434 12.12 15.29 1.77
CA ASP A 434 11.89 13.89 2.15
C ASP A 434 10.56 13.37 1.57
N HIS A 435 10.20 12.14 1.94
CA HIS A 435 9.00 11.42 1.50
C HIS A 435 7.67 12.19 1.59
N ILE A 436 7.56 13.12 2.56
CA ILE A 436 6.31 13.84 2.87
C ILE A 436 6.41 15.32 2.47
N THR A 437 7.60 15.91 2.63
CA THR A 437 7.85 17.33 2.35
C THR A 437 7.94 17.64 0.86
N ILE A 438 7.96 16.62 -0.01
CA ILE A 438 7.61 16.78 -1.44
C ILE A 438 6.20 17.37 -1.66
N VAL A 439 5.34 17.40 -0.64
CA VAL A 439 4.09 18.18 -0.65
C VAL A 439 4.05 19.13 0.54
N VAL A 440 4.28 18.60 1.75
CA VAL A 440 4.18 19.38 3.00
C VAL A 440 5.30 20.41 3.09
N GLY A 441 4.92 21.70 3.18
CA GLY A 441 5.86 22.82 3.17
C GLY A 441 6.11 23.42 1.78
N ARG A 442 5.53 22.84 0.72
CA ARG A 442 5.56 23.37 -0.65
C ARG A 442 4.20 23.34 -1.35
N GLN A 443 3.12 23.39 -0.58
CA GLN A 443 1.76 23.17 -1.08
C GLN A 443 1.35 24.12 -2.22
N LYS A 444 1.70 25.41 -2.11
CA LYS A 444 1.39 26.40 -3.16
C LYS A 444 2.19 26.15 -4.44
N ALA A 445 3.46 25.76 -4.30
CA ALA A 445 4.30 25.46 -5.47
C ALA A 445 3.82 24.18 -6.16
N PHE A 446 3.54 23.14 -5.38
CA PHE A 446 3.06 21.87 -5.90
C PHE A 446 1.67 21.98 -6.54
N ALA A 447 0.76 22.77 -5.97
CA ALA A 447 -0.54 23.06 -6.61
C ALA A 447 -0.37 23.73 -7.99
N ARG A 448 0.53 24.71 -8.13
CA ARG A 448 0.82 25.34 -9.43
C ARG A 448 1.41 24.37 -10.44
N GLU A 449 2.35 23.53 -10.00
CA GLU A 449 2.95 22.50 -10.87
C GLU A 449 1.88 21.53 -11.40
N LEU A 450 0.91 21.14 -10.57
CA LEU A 450 -0.22 20.32 -11.00
C LEU A 450 -1.12 21.06 -12.01
N GLU A 451 -1.44 22.33 -11.77
CA GLU A 451 -2.25 23.13 -12.70
C GLU A 451 -1.58 23.27 -14.08
N GLU A 452 -0.26 23.45 -14.11
CA GLU A 452 0.54 23.49 -15.34
C GLU A 452 0.47 22.16 -16.08
N ILE A 453 0.64 21.03 -15.36
CA ILE A 453 0.53 19.68 -15.94
C ILE A 453 -0.84 19.47 -16.59
N TRP A 454 -1.93 19.87 -15.91
CA TRP A 454 -3.28 19.66 -16.43
C TRP A 454 -3.57 20.55 -17.64
N LYS A 455 -3.19 21.84 -17.60
CA LYS A 455 -3.35 22.78 -18.72
C LYS A 455 -2.62 22.30 -19.99
N ASN A 456 -1.41 21.75 -19.83
CA ASN A 456 -0.64 21.20 -20.96
C ASN A 456 -1.31 19.97 -21.56
N SER A 457 -1.83 19.06 -20.73
CA SER A 457 -2.54 17.86 -21.18
C SER A 457 -3.81 18.20 -21.97
N THR A 458 -4.61 19.19 -21.55
CA THR A 458 -5.81 19.63 -22.28
C THR A 458 -5.48 20.20 -23.67
N SER A 459 -4.32 20.86 -23.81
CA SER A 459 -3.89 21.47 -25.07
C SER A 459 -3.49 20.42 -26.12
N THR A 460 -2.84 19.33 -25.70
CA THR A 460 -2.42 18.21 -26.56
C THR A 460 -3.59 17.40 -27.12
N VAL A 461 -4.70 17.30 -26.37
CA VAL A 461 -5.92 16.61 -26.84
C VAL A 461 -6.62 17.40 -27.95
N THR A 462 -6.60 18.73 -27.87
CA THR A 462 -7.27 19.61 -28.85
C THR A 462 -6.57 19.60 -30.21
N THR A 463 -5.24 19.50 -30.22
CA THR A 463 -4.43 19.45 -31.45
C THR A 463 -4.55 18.11 -32.18
N ASN A 464 -4.71 16.99 -31.48
CA ASN A 464 -4.93 15.67 -32.10
C ASN A 464 -6.35 15.44 -32.62
N LYS A 465 -7.36 16.22 -32.21
CA LYS A 465 -8.72 16.17 -32.78
C LYS A 465 -8.88 16.96 -34.08
N ASN A 466 -7.93 17.84 -34.39
CA ASN A 466 -7.93 18.69 -35.59
C ASN A 466 -7.01 18.17 -36.71
N LYS A 467 -6.51 16.93 -36.58
CA LYS A 467 -5.86 16.14 -37.63
C LYS A 467 -6.71 14.91 -37.88
#